data_AF-A0A551ZHP0-F1
#
_entry.id   AF-A0A551ZHP0-F1
#
_cell.length_a   1.000
_cell.length_b   1.000
_cell.length_c   1.000
_cell.angle_alpha   90.00
_cell.angle_beta   90.00
_cell.angle_gamma   90.00
#
_symmetry.space_group_name_H-M   'P 1'
#
loop_
_entity.id
_entity.type
_entity.pdbx_description
1 polymer ?
#
loop_
_entity_poly.entity_id
_entity_poly.type
_entity_poly.pdbx_seq_one_letter_code
_entity_poly.pdbx_strand_id
1 'polypeptide(L)'
;MSSLVISQHIEITPGICGGKPRIAGHRIKVQDIVIWHERMGMSPDEIIYHHPTITLADVYAALAYYHDNREEIRRQLEAGETFAKQLQGNKPSLIEKILN
;
A
#
# COMPACT_ATOMS: atom_id res chain seq x y z
N MET A 1 -18.30 -15.15 6.87
CA MET A 1 -17.82 -14.97 8.25
C MET A 1 -16.30 -14.68 8.33
N SER A 2 -15.70 -13.96 7.37
CA SER A 2 -14.25 -13.64 7.36
C SER A 2 -13.89 -12.25 7.91
N SER A 3 -14.87 -11.49 8.39
CA SER A 3 -14.71 -10.08 8.76
C SER A 3 -13.85 -9.83 10.01
N LEU A 4 -13.78 -10.78 10.95
CA LEU A 4 -13.08 -10.57 12.23
C LEU A 4 -11.55 -10.71 12.13
N VAL A 5 -11.04 -11.57 11.24
CA VAL A 5 -9.60 -11.74 11.05
C VAL A 5 -9.03 -10.53 10.32
N ILE A 6 -9.68 -10.12 9.23
CA ILE A 6 -9.25 -8.96 8.44
C ILE A 6 -9.24 -7.67 9.28
N SER A 7 -10.25 -7.45 10.13
CA SER A 7 -10.34 -6.24 10.96
C SER A 7 -9.28 -6.15 12.06
N GLN A 8 -8.65 -7.26 12.46
CA GLN A 8 -7.52 -7.25 13.40
C GLN A 8 -6.20 -6.88 12.71
N HIS A 9 -6.07 -7.16 11.42
CA HIS A 9 -4.83 -6.99 10.67
C HIS A 9 -4.83 -5.76 9.77
N ILE A 10 -6.00 -5.24 9.38
CA ILE A 10 -6.12 -4.12 8.43
C ILE A 10 -6.83 -2.94 9.08
N GLU A 11 -6.16 -1.78 9.08
CA GLU A 11 -6.69 -0.51 9.57
C GLU A 11 -6.90 0.48 8.43
N ILE A 12 -7.97 1.26 8.52
CA ILE A 12 -8.21 2.43 7.67
C ILE A 12 -8.42 3.62 8.60
N THR A 13 -7.53 4.61 8.51
CA THR A 13 -7.62 5.81 9.35
C THR A 13 -7.49 7.04 8.46
N PRO A 14 -8.49 7.94 8.43
CA PRO A 14 -8.39 9.20 7.71
C PRO A 14 -7.11 9.96 8.09
N GLY A 15 -6.40 10.49 7.09
CA GLY A 15 -5.14 11.22 7.29
C GLY A 15 -3.88 10.36 7.45
N ILE A 16 -3.99 9.05 7.71
CA ILE A 16 -2.84 8.14 7.74
C ILE A 16 -2.73 7.39 6.43
N CYS A 17 -1.55 7.39 5.80
CA CYS A 17 -1.34 6.77 4.49
C CYS A 17 -2.36 7.21 3.42
N GLY A 18 -2.85 8.45 3.52
CA GLY A 18 -3.88 8.98 2.63
C GLY A 18 -5.26 8.36 2.80
N GLY A 19 -5.56 7.76 3.96
CA GLY A 19 -6.81 7.03 4.20
C GLY A 19 -6.87 5.66 3.52
N LYS A 20 -5.73 5.15 3.02
CA LYS A 20 -5.64 3.84 2.38
C LYS A 20 -5.57 2.71 3.43
N PRO A 21 -6.09 1.51 3.12
CA PRO A 21 -5.97 0.34 3.98
C PRO A 21 -4.50 -0.03 4.18
N ARG A 22 -4.13 -0.32 5.43
CA ARG A 22 -2.76 -0.65 5.85
C ARG A 22 -2.76 -1.74 6.90
N ILE A 23 -1.62 -2.41 7.06
CA ILE A 23 -1.41 -3.33 8.17
C ILE A 23 -1.55 -2.58 9.50
N ALA A 24 -2.32 -3.13 10.43
CA ALA A 24 -2.56 -2.55 11.75
C ALA A 24 -1.24 -2.26 12.47
N GLY A 25 -1.14 -1.09 13.11
CA GLY A 25 0.10 -0.65 13.77
C GLY A 25 1.26 -0.29 12.83
N HIS A 26 1.11 -0.40 11.51
CA HIS A 26 2.17 -0.16 10.53
C HIS A 26 1.78 0.89 9.50
N ARG A 27 2.77 1.45 8.79
CA ARG A 27 2.57 2.29 7.59
C ARG A 27 2.76 1.54 6.28
N ILE A 28 2.65 0.21 6.32
CA ILE A 28 2.69 -0.67 5.15
C ILE A 28 1.27 -0.82 4.63
N LYS A 29 1.00 -0.29 3.43
CA LYS A 29 -0.34 -0.30 2.84
C LYS A 29 -0.63 -1.67 2.23
N VAL A 30 -1.90 -2.04 2.13
CA VAL A 30 -2.33 -3.26 1.40
C VAL A 30 -1.79 -3.27 -0.02
N GLN A 31 -1.81 -2.11 -0.71
CA GLN A 31 -1.24 -1.99 -2.05
C GLN A 31 0.26 -2.30 -2.11
N ASP A 32 1.04 -2.06 -1.05
CA ASP A 32 2.47 -2.34 -1.04
C ASP A 32 2.68 -3.86 -1.04
N ILE A 33 1.94 -4.60 -0.20
CA ILE A 33 1.90 -6.07 -0.17
C ILE A 33 1.51 -6.65 -1.54
N VAL A 34 0.47 -6.10 -2.16
CA VAL A 34 0.00 -6.54 -3.49
C VAL A 34 1.05 -6.31 -4.57
N ILE A 35 1.75 -5.17 -4.55
CA ILE A 35 2.83 -4.90 -5.50
C ILE A 35 3.96 -5.92 -5.32
N TRP A 36 4.42 -6.15 -4.08
CA TRP A 36 5.49 -7.10 -3.81
C TRP A 36 5.13 -8.52 -4.27
N HIS A 37 3.91 -8.96 -3.97
CA HIS A 37 3.44 -10.29 -4.32
C HIS A 37 3.12 -10.45 -5.81
N GLU A 38 2.20 -9.64 -6.36
CA GLU A 38 1.71 -9.83 -7.74
C GLU A 38 2.65 -9.28 -8.81
N ARG A 39 3.35 -8.16 -8.55
CA ARG A 39 4.21 -7.51 -9.57
C ARG A 39 5.67 -7.88 -9.45
N MET A 40 6.18 -8.05 -8.22
CA MET A 40 7.59 -8.39 -7.97
C MET A 40 7.81 -9.90 -7.75
N GLY A 41 6.73 -10.68 -7.66
CA GLY A 41 6.79 -12.14 -7.55
C GLY A 41 7.28 -12.65 -6.19
N MET A 42 7.31 -11.80 -5.16
CA MET A 42 7.75 -12.19 -3.82
C MET A 42 6.71 -13.08 -3.17
N SER A 43 7.16 -14.21 -2.62
CA SER A 43 6.35 -15.05 -1.75
C SER A 43 6.03 -14.32 -0.43
N PRO A 44 4.94 -14.71 0.28
CA PRO A 44 4.66 -14.18 1.62
C PRO A 44 5.82 -14.31 2.61
N ASP A 45 6.58 -15.41 2.56
CA ASP A 45 7.78 -15.63 3.38
C ASP A 45 8.90 -14.64 3.04
N GLU A 46 9.14 -14.35 1.76
CA GLU A 46 10.12 -13.33 1.34
C GLU A 46 9.69 -11.93 1.77
N ILE A 47 8.38 -11.63 1.72
CA ILE A 47 7.85 -10.34 2.18
C ILE A 47 8.15 -10.14 3.67
N ILE A 48 7.88 -11.13 4.54
CA ILE A 48 8.17 -11.00 5.98
C ILE A 48 9.67 -11.06 6.26
N TYR A 49 10.47 -11.72 5.43
CA TYR A 49 11.93 -11.68 5.52
C TYR A 49 12.46 -10.25 5.31
N HIS A 50 11.93 -9.53 4.32
CA HIS A 50 12.28 -8.12 4.07
C HIS A 50 11.63 -7.13 5.04
N HIS A 51 10.48 -7.50 5.61
CA HIS A 51 9.70 -6.68 6.53
C HIS A 51 9.40 -7.45 7.83
N PRO A 52 10.41 -7.67 8.69
CA PRO A 52 10.30 -8.57 9.84
C PRO A 52 9.39 -8.04 10.97
N THR A 53 8.88 -6.81 10.84
CA THR A 53 7.93 -6.22 11.81
C THR A 53 6.49 -6.66 11.56
N ILE A 54 6.18 -7.17 10.36
CA ILE A 54 4.86 -7.71 10.03
C ILE A 54 4.89 -9.24 10.06
N THR A 55 3.74 -9.83 10.29
CA THR A 55 3.56 -11.28 10.37
C THR A 55 3.04 -11.87 9.07
N LEU A 56 3.15 -13.18 8.93
CA LEU A 56 2.55 -13.91 7.80
C LEU A 56 1.02 -13.72 7.76
N ALA A 57 0.37 -13.63 8.94
CA ALA A 57 -1.05 -13.36 9.04
C ALA A 57 -1.42 -11.97 8.48
N ASP A 58 -0.60 -10.95 8.74
CA ASP A 58 -0.80 -9.61 8.16
C ASP A 58 -0.73 -9.64 6.64
N VAL A 59 0.25 -10.36 6.07
CA VAL A 59 0.41 -10.50 4.62
C VAL A 59 -0.82 -11.17 4.01
N TYR A 60 -1.25 -12.31 4.55
CA TYR A 60 -2.43 -13.00 4.03
C TYR A 60 -3.72 -12.22 4.23
N ALA A 61 -3.87 -11.50 5.35
CA ALA A 61 -5.02 -10.63 5.57
C ALA A 61 -5.05 -9.48 4.54
N ALA A 62 -3.90 -8.90 4.19
CA ALA A 62 -3.82 -7.88 3.15
C ALA A 62 -4.19 -8.43 1.76
N LEU A 63 -3.69 -9.63 1.41
CA LEU A 63 -4.03 -10.27 0.15
C LEU A 63 -5.53 -10.62 0.08
N ALA A 64 -6.11 -11.14 1.17
CA ALA A 64 -7.55 -11.40 1.27
C ALA A 64 -8.36 -10.11 1.12
N TYR A 65 -8.01 -9.05 1.87
CA TYR A 65 -8.64 -7.74 1.75
C TYR A 65 -8.58 -7.20 0.32
N TYR A 66 -7.43 -7.37 -0.34
CA TYR A 66 -7.27 -6.94 -1.73
C TYR A 66 -8.19 -7.70 -2.67
N HIS A 67 -8.32 -9.01 -2.55
CA HIS A 67 -9.20 -9.78 -3.43
C HIS A 67 -10.68 -9.43 -3.24
N ASP A 68 -11.10 -9.10 -2.02
CA ASP A 68 -12.46 -8.63 -1.72
C ASP A 68 -12.72 -7.20 -2.27
N ASN A 69 -11.68 -6.37 -2.42
CA ASN A 69 -11.78 -4.95 -2.77
C ASN A 69 -10.99 -4.58 -4.04
N ARG A 70 -10.77 -5.57 -4.93
CA ARG A 70 -9.75 -5.51 -5.98
C ARG A 70 -9.88 -4.30 -6.90
N GLU A 71 -11.09 -4.05 -7.37
CA GLU A 71 -11.39 -2.97 -8.31
C GLU A 71 -11.13 -1.59 -7.72
N GLU A 72 -11.48 -1.40 -6.44
CA GLU A 72 -11.22 -0.13 -5.76
C GLU A 72 -9.72 0.10 -5.59
N ILE A 73 -9.00 -0.90 -5.09
CA ILE A 73 -7.56 -0.78 -4.84
C ILE A 73 -6.80 -0.57 -6.16
N ARG A 74 -7.17 -1.26 -7.24
CA ARG A 74 -6.56 -1.03 -8.56
C ARG A 74 -6.78 0.40 -9.05
N ARG A 75 -8.00 0.94 -8.94
CA ARG A 75 -8.28 2.35 -9.28
C ARG A 75 -7.43 3.30 -8.43
N GLN A 76 -7.30 3.07 -7.14
CA GLN A 76 -6.46 3.89 -6.26
C GLN A 76 -4.96 3.83 -6.64
N LEU A 77 -4.51 2.68 -7.14
CA LEU A 77 -3.15 2.50 -7.61
C LEU A 77 -2.88 3.29 -8.89
N GLU A 78 -3.77 3.15 -9.87
CA GLU A 78 -3.71 3.87 -11.16
C GLU A 78 -3.82 5.39 -10.95
N ALA A 79 -4.72 5.84 -10.07
CA ALA A 79 -4.81 7.24 -9.68
C ALA A 79 -3.51 7.76 -9.04
N GLY A 80 -2.85 6.94 -8.22
CA GLY A 80 -1.56 7.28 -7.63
C GLY A 80 -0.44 7.39 -8.68
N GLU A 81 -0.36 6.44 -9.62
CA GLU A 81 0.62 6.44 -10.70
C GLU A 81 0.43 7.64 -11.65
N THR A 82 -0.82 7.96 -12.01
CA THR A 82 -1.14 9.11 -12.85
C THR A 82 -0.80 10.43 -12.16
N PHE A 83 -1.13 10.58 -10.87
CA PHE A 83 -0.74 11.74 -10.08
C PHE A 83 0.79 11.90 -10.02
N ALA A 84 1.52 10.81 -9.77
CA ALA A 84 2.99 10.84 -9.73
C ALA A 84 3.59 11.29 -11.08
N LYS A 85 3.07 10.78 -12.21
CA LYS A 85 3.49 11.19 -13.56
C LYS A 85 3.24 12.68 -13.83
N GLN A 86 2.08 13.20 -13.41
CA GLN A 86 1.76 14.63 -13.55
C GLN A 86 2.71 15.52 -12.76
N LEU A 87 3.17 15.08 -11.58
CA LEU A 87 4.13 15.82 -10.77
C LEU A 87 5.54 15.84 -11.37
N GLN A 88 5.96 14.74 -12.01
CA GLN A 88 7.28 14.63 -12.66
C GLN A 88 7.39 15.53 -13.90
N GLY A 89 6.30 15.78 -14.61
CA GLY A 89 6.34 16.39 -15.94
C GLY A 89 6.58 17.89 -16.03
N ASN A 90 6.50 18.69 -14.94
CA ASN A 90 6.58 20.15 -15.07
C ASN A 90 6.72 20.94 -13.75
N LYS A 91 7.71 20.65 -12.91
CA LYS A 91 8.00 21.53 -11.74
C LYS A 91 9.50 21.78 -11.60
N PRO A 92 9.95 23.05 -11.59
CA PRO A 92 11.29 23.36 -11.10
C PRO A 92 11.41 22.85 -9.67
N SER A 93 12.55 22.25 -9.39
CA SER A 93 12.92 21.73 -8.09
C SER A 93 12.77 22.81 -7.01
N LEU A 94 12.57 22.38 -5.78
CA LEU A 94 12.45 23.30 -4.65
C LEU A 94 13.72 24.17 -4.50
N ILE A 95 14.87 23.64 -4.91
CA ILE A 95 16.15 24.36 -4.94
C ILE A 95 16.17 25.44 -6.02
N GLU A 96 15.69 25.17 -7.24
CA GLU A 96 15.60 26.18 -8.31
C GLU A 96 14.65 27.33 -7.98
N LYS A 97 13.64 27.10 -7.14
CA LYS A 97 12.72 28.15 -6.64
C LYS A 97 13.31 29.00 -5.52
N ILE A 98 14.31 28.49 -4.79
CA ILE A 98 14.97 29.21 -3.69
C ILE A 98 16.15 30.03 -4.22
N LEU A 99 16.75 29.61 -5.35
CA LEU A 99 17.90 30.25 -5.97
C LEU A 99 17.55 31.32 -7.02
N ASN A 100 16.28 31.48 -7.39
CA ASN A 100 15.74 32.55 -8.25
C ASN A 100 14.85 33.49 -7.44
#